data_AF-A0A225MZP1-F1
#
_entry.id   AF-A0A225MZP1-F1
#
_cell.length_a   1.000
_cell.length_b   1.000
_cell.length_c   1.000
_cell.angle_alpha   90.00
_cell.angle_beta   90.00
_cell.angle_gamma   90.00
#
_symmetry.space_group_name_H-M   'P 1'
#
loop_
_entity.id
_entity.type
_entity.pdbx_description
1 polymer ?
#
loop_
_entity_poly.entity_id
_entity_poly.type
_entity_poly.pdbx_seq_one_letter_code
_entity_poly.pdbx_strand_id
1 'polypeptide(L)' 'MRQYDALCLEPIPAYDSEEIRTMRKKLKVSQAVLAAILNTSVSTIRKWEQGDKKPSGPSLKLLNLLDRKGLEAVL' A
#
# COMPACT_ATOMS: atom_id res chain seq x y z
N MET A 1 3.54 11.87 -23.75
CA MET A 1 3.13 12.04 -22.35
C MET A 1 1.98 13.04 -22.13
N ARG A 2 1.62 13.92 -23.09
CA ARG A 2 0.55 14.94 -22.94
C ARG A 2 -0.85 14.44 -22.50
N GLN A 3 -1.17 13.16 -22.69
CA GLN A 3 -2.47 12.61 -22.26
C GLN A 3 -2.60 12.46 -20.75
N TYR A 4 -1.49 12.26 -20.02
CA TYR A 4 -1.52 12.07 -18.57
C TYR A 4 -1.38 13.39 -17.79
N ASP A 5 -0.78 14.42 -18.41
CA ASP A 5 -0.60 15.76 -17.82
C ASP A 5 -1.96 16.44 -17.53
N ALA A 6 -3.00 16.08 -18.30
CA ALA A 6 -4.35 16.63 -18.15
C ALA A 6 -5.24 15.89 -17.13
N LEU A 7 -4.75 14.79 -16.52
CA LEU A 7 -5.59 13.95 -15.65
C LEU A 7 -5.81 14.52 -14.25
N CYS A 8 -5.17 15.64 -13.89
CA CYS A 8 -5.27 16.27 -12.56
C CYS A 8 -5.30 15.22 -11.43
N LEU A 9 -4.26 14.38 -11.39
CA LEU A 9 -4.25 13.21 -10.50
C LEU A 9 -4.35 13.65 -9.04
N GLU A 10 -5.42 13.23 -8.37
CA GLU A 10 -5.59 13.48 -6.94
C GLU A 10 -4.40 12.92 -6.14
N PRO A 11 -3.91 13.67 -5.14
CA PRO A 11 -2.90 13.16 -4.23
C PRO A 11 -3.37 11.87 -3.54
N ILE A 12 -2.47 10.90 -3.45
CA ILE A 12 -2.75 9.66 -2.73
C ILE A 12 -2.73 9.98 -1.24
N PRO A 13 -3.75 9.59 -0.46
CA PRO A 13 -3.74 9.79 0.98
C PRO A 13 -2.53 9.10 1.61
N ALA A 14 -1.97 9.72 2.65
CA ALA A 14 -0.97 9.06 3.48
C ALA A 14 -1.62 7.91 4.24
N TYR A 15 -0.84 6.87 4.54
CA TYR A 15 -1.25 5.76 5.38
C TYR A 15 -0.38 5.72 6.64
N ASP A 16 -1.00 5.68 7.80
CA ASP A 16 -0.34 5.45 9.09
C ASP A 16 -0.20 3.95 9.41
N SER A 17 0.44 3.65 10.55
CA SER A 17 0.72 2.28 10.96
C SER A 17 -0.54 1.47 11.28
N GLU A 18 -1.57 2.11 11.85
CA GLU A 18 -2.83 1.47 12.21
C GLU A 18 -3.68 1.19 10.96
N GLU A 19 -3.72 2.14 10.02
CA GLU A 19 -4.41 2.00 8.74
C GLU A 19 -3.83 0.84 7.93
N ILE A 20 -2.50 0.73 7.83
CA ILE A 20 -1.84 -0.38 7.10
C ILE A 20 -2.15 -1.72 7.77
N ARG A 21 -2.07 -1.78 9.10
CA ARG A 21 -2.36 -3.01 9.85
C ARG A 21 -3.83 -3.42 9.72
N THR A 22 -4.73 -2.46 9.73
CA THR A 22 -6.17 -2.67 9.59
C THR A 22 -6.52 -3.14 8.19
N MET A 23 -5.99 -2.48 7.16
CA MET A 23 -6.13 -2.88 5.76
C MET A 23 -5.65 -4.32 5.54
N ARG A 24 -4.44 -4.66 6.03
CA ARG A 24 -3.92 -6.04 5.92
C ARG A 24 -4.85 -7.07 6.56
N LYS A 25 -5.37 -6.77 7.76
CA LYS A 25 -6.32 -7.66 8.47
C LYS A 25 -7.64 -7.81 7.71
N LYS A 26 -8.16 -6.73 7.11
CA LYS A 26 -9.36 -6.76 6.26
C LYS A 26 -9.16 -7.64 5.03
N LEU A 27 -7.98 -7.61 4.43
CA LEU A 27 -7.58 -8.50 3.32
C LEU A 27 -7.32 -9.95 3.76
N LYS A 28 -7.32 -10.23 5.07
CA LYS A 28 -7.08 -11.57 5.65
C LYS A 28 -5.75 -12.22 5.25
N VAL A 29 -4.71 -11.40 5.05
CA VAL A 29 -3.36 -11.87 4.71
C VAL A 29 -2.36 -11.66 5.85
N SER A 30 -1.34 -12.51 5.90
CA SER A 30 -0.22 -12.35 6.83
C SER A 30 0.71 -11.21 6.39
N GLN A 31 1.58 -10.72 7.28
CA GLN A 31 2.61 -9.74 6.90
C GLN A 31 3.53 -10.28 5.79
N ALA A 32 3.83 -11.59 5.79
CA ALA A 32 4.64 -12.23 4.77
C ALA A 32 3.95 -12.27 3.41
N VAL A 33 2.66 -12.58 3.38
CA VAL A 33 1.86 -12.59 2.14
C VAL A 33 1.71 -11.17 1.59
N LEU A 34 1.43 -10.18 2.45
CA LEU A 34 1.39 -8.77 2.01
C LEU A 34 2.73 -8.29 1.45
N ALA A 35 3.84 -8.71 2.06
CA ALA A 35 5.18 -8.39 1.58
C ALA A 35 5.43 -8.98 0.18
N ALA A 36 5.03 -10.23 -0.06
CA ALA A 36 5.13 -10.87 -1.37
C ALA A 36 4.28 -10.15 -2.42
N ILE A 37 3.03 -9.82 -2.10
CA ILE A 37 2.12 -9.07 -2.99
C ILE A 37 2.71 -7.71 -3.39
N LEU A 38 3.27 -6.99 -2.41
CA LEU A 38 3.84 -5.65 -2.64
C LEU A 38 5.29 -5.68 -3.14
N ASN A 39 5.83 -6.86 -3.46
CA ASN A 39 7.21 -7.07 -3.87
C ASN A 39 8.22 -6.35 -2.94
N THR A 40 8.06 -6.54 -1.63
CA THR A 40 8.93 -5.94 -0.60
C THR A 40 9.26 -6.96 0.48
N SER A 41 10.12 -6.56 1.44
CA SER A 41 10.50 -7.44 2.54
C SER A 41 9.45 -7.45 3.66
N VAL A 42 9.36 -8.55 4.40
CA VAL A 42 8.52 -8.63 5.61
C VAL A 42 8.95 -7.58 6.65
N SER A 43 10.26 -7.27 6.71
CA SER A 43 10.80 -6.21 7.56
C SER A 43 10.26 -4.83 7.19
N THR A 44 10.06 -4.56 5.90
CA THR A 44 9.42 -3.33 5.42
C THR A 44 7.99 -3.21 5.93
N ILE A 45 7.18 -4.26 5.73
CA ILE A 45 5.78 -4.28 6.20
C ILE A 45 5.72 -4.10 7.72
N ARG A 46 6.59 -4.79 8.46
CA ARG A 46 6.67 -4.64 9.92
C ARG A 46 6.97 -3.21 10.34
N LYS A 47 7.97 -2.55 9.73
CA LYS A 47 8.34 -1.16 10.03
C LYS A 47 7.21 -0.19 9.71
N TRP A 48 6.42 -0.45 8.66
CA TRP A 48 5.23 0.33 8.37
C TRP A 48 4.14 0.14 9.43
N GLU A 49 3.81 -1.11 9.79
CA GLU A 49 2.81 -1.41 10.82
C GLU A 49 3.22 -1.02 12.25
N GLN A 50 4.50 -0.73 12.48
CA GLN A 50 5.03 -0.22 13.75
C GLN A 50 5.18 1.31 13.77
N GLY A 51 5.14 1.97 12.61
CA GLY A 51 5.34 3.42 12.49
C GLY A 51 6.80 3.86 12.37
N ASP A 52 7.76 2.93 12.43
CA ASP A 52 9.21 3.20 12.26
C ASP A 52 9.54 3.79 10.88
N LYS A 53 8.77 3.42 9.87
CA LYS A 53 8.87 3.95 8.51
C LYS A 53 7.49 4.20 7.93
N LYS A 54 7.41 5.11 6.97
CA LYS A 54 6.20 5.35 6.17
C LYS A 54 6.39 4.86 4.74
N PRO A 55 5.35 4.29 4.11
CA PRO A 55 5.38 4.03 2.67
C PRO A 55 5.45 5.34 1.89
N SER A 56 6.11 5.32 0.74
CA SER A 56 6.20 6.47 -0.16
C SER A 56 6.25 6.01 -1.61
N GLY A 57 6.03 6.95 -2.54
CA GLY A 57 6.12 6.71 -3.97
C GLY A 57 5.26 5.51 -4.43
N PRO A 58 5.83 4.54 -5.17
CA PRO A 58 5.07 3.39 -5.68
C PRO A 58 4.39 2.56 -4.60
N SER A 59 5.05 2.35 -3.45
CA SER A 59 4.48 1.57 -2.35
C SER A 59 3.23 2.21 -1.78
N LEU A 60 3.20 3.54 -1.67
CA LEU A 60 2.02 4.28 -1.23
C LEU A 60 0.86 4.14 -2.23
N LYS A 61 1.16 4.16 -3.54
CA LYS A 61 0.16 3.93 -4.59
C LYS A 61 -0.42 2.52 -4.54
N LEU A 62 0.41 1.51 -4.32
CA LEU A 62 -0.03 0.11 -4.24
C LEU A 62 -0.88 -0.14 -3.00
N LEU A 63 -0.52 0.44 -1.85
CA LEU A 63 -1.35 0.38 -0.65
C LEU A 63 -2.72 1.03 -0.88
N ASN A 64 -2.77 2.19 -1.54
CA ASN A 64 -4.03 2.83 -1.89
C ASN A 64 -4.88 2.00 -2.87
N LEU A 65 -4.23 1.30 -3.80
CA LEU A 65 -4.91 0.43 -4.75
C LEU A 65 -5.53 -0.79 -4.04
N LEU A 66 -4.76 -1.43 -3.15
CA LEU A 66 -5.21 -2.54 -2.32
C LEU A 66 -6.38 -2.15 -1.42
N ASP A 67 -6.31 -0.98 -0.78
CA ASP A 67 -7.34 -0.50 0.12
C ASP A 67 -8.66 -0.21 -0.61
N ARG A 68 -8.59 0.35 -1.82
CA ARG A 68 -9.77 0.72 -2.62
C ARG A 68 -10.39 -0.45 -3.39
N LYS A 69 -9.57 -1.41 -3.84
CA LYS A 69 -9.98 -2.44 -4.80
C LYS A 69 -9.74 -3.88 -4.35
N GLY A 70 -9.06 -4.09 -3.23
CA GLY A 70 -8.72 -5.42 -2.73
C GLY A 70 -7.56 -6.07 -3.50
N LEU A 71 -7.38 -7.37 -3.26
CA LEU A 71 -6.25 -8.16 -3.78
C LEU A 71 -6.25 -8.28 -5.31
N GLU A 72 -7.42 -8.33 -5.95
CA GLU A 72 -7.60 -8.46 -7.40
C GLU A 72 -6.96 -7.32 -8.21
N ALA A 73 -6.58 -6.21 -7.57
CA ALA A 73 -5.97 -5.09 -8.26
C ALA A 73 -4.47 -5.25 -8.50
N VAL A 74 -3.83 -6.26 -7.90
CA VAL A 74 -2.37 -6.48 -7.94
C VAL A 74 -1.97 -7.95 -8.13
N LEU A 75 -2.94 -8.87 -8.20
CA LEU A 75 -2.76 -10.26 -8.61
C LEU A 75 -3.01 -10.40 -10.11
#